data_AF-A0A6A5BRR2-F1
#
_entry.id   AF-A0A6A5BRR2-F1
#
_cell.length_a   1.000
_cell.length_b   1.000
_cell.length_c   1.000
_cell.angle_alpha   90.00
_cell.angle_beta   90.00
_cell.angle_gamma   90.00
#
_symmetry.space_group_name_H-M   'P 1'
#
loop_
_entity.id
_entity.type
_entity.pdbx_description
1 polymer ?
#
loop_
_entity_poly.entity_id
_entity_poly.type
_entity_poly.pdbx_seq_one_letter_code
_entity_poly.pdbx_strand_id
1 'polypeptide(L)'
;MVAKRRPLSFLHVYHHIVTLALVYVALCDKMSLQWVAVVTNGYIHVLMYYYYSQAAVGVNVSWKKYLTILQIAQFVLDLVVPQIYLYYVYVAEVKCGGSEEVLWLGVAVILSFLLLFLQFYVSTYRNNADRKKI
;
A
#
# COMPACT_ATOMS: atom_id res chain seq x y z
N MET A 1 -10.01 11.51 -9.92
CA MET A 1 -9.06 11.25 -11.04
C MET A 1 -9.72 11.29 -12.42
N VAL A 2 -10.97 10.83 -12.58
CA VAL A 2 -11.69 10.86 -13.88
C VAL A 2 -11.96 12.29 -14.40
N ALA A 3 -12.22 13.26 -13.51
CA ALA A 3 -12.55 14.63 -13.90
C ALA A 3 -11.40 15.45 -14.54
N LYS A 4 -10.14 14.98 -14.48
CA LYS A 4 -8.96 15.77 -14.94
C LYS A 4 -8.28 15.24 -16.21
N ARG A 5 -8.88 14.25 -16.90
CA ARG A 5 -8.33 13.56 -18.11
C ARG A 5 -6.83 13.22 -18.01
N ARG A 6 -6.33 12.93 -16.81
CA ARG A 6 -4.96 12.43 -16.65
C ARG A 6 -4.99 10.91 -16.86
N PRO A 7 -4.07 10.35 -17.65
CA PRO A 7 -4.04 8.92 -17.88
C PRO A 7 -3.89 8.21 -16.53
N LEU A 8 -4.81 7.30 -16.24
CA LEU A 8 -4.72 6.41 -15.09
C LEU A 8 -3.45 5.59 -15.27
N SER A 9 -2.54 5.65 -14.30
CA SER A 9 -1.34 4.83 -14.36
C SER A 9 -1.72 3.36 -14.23
N PHE A 10 -0.98 2.48 -14.92
CA PHE A 10 -1.12 1.03 -14.77
C PHE A 10 -1.08 0.61 -13.28
N LEU A 11 -0.19 1.23 -12.50
CA LEU A 11 -0.07 1.02 -11.05
C LEU A 11 -1.39 1.24 -10.29
N HIS A 12 -2.13 2.28 -10.63
CA HIS A 12 -3.37 2.61 -9.95
C HIS A 12 -4.45 1.55 -10.22
N VAL A 13 -4.64 1.17 -11.49
CA VAL A 13 -5.65 0.17 -11.88
C VAL A 13 -5.29 -1.20 -11.34
N TYR A 14 -4.02 -1.61 -11.49
CA TYR A 14 -3.51 -2.87 -10.94
C TYR A 14 -3.73 -2.95 -9.42
N HIS A 15 -3.32 -1.91 -8.68
CA HIS A 15 -3.52 -1.85 -7.23
C HIS A 15 -5.01 -1.97 -6.85
N HIS A 16 -5.91 -1.20 -7.47
CA HIS A 16 -7.32 -1.23 -7.06
C HIS A 16 -8.01 -2.58 -7.34
N ILE A 17 -7.73 -3.22 -8.47
CA ILE A 17 -8.31 -4.53 -8.80
C ILE A 17 -7.76 -5.61 -7.85
N VAL A 18 -6.44 -5.64 -7.67
CA VAL A 18 -5.78 -6.67 -6.86
C VAL A 18 -6.11 -6.50 -5.37
N THR A 19 -6.16 -5.26 -4.86
CA THR A 19 -6.53 -5.00 -3.46
C THR A 19 -7.99 -5.38 -3.18
N LEU A 20 -8.91 -5.17 -4.14
CA LEU A 20 -10.30 -5.64 -4.01
C LEU A 20 -10.37 -7.17 -3.93
N ALA A 21 -9.64 -7.87 -4.81
CA ALA A 21 -9.57 -9.33 -4.80
C ALA A 21 -8.96 -9.85 -3.49
N LEU A 22 -7.88 -9.22 -3.00
CA LEU A 22 -7.21 -9.60 -1.76
C LEU A 22 -8.14 -9.47 -0.55
N VAL A 23 -8.86 -8.35 -0.44
CA VAL A 23 -9.85 -8.13 0.63
C VAL A 23 -10.99 -9.15 0.56
N TYR A 24 -11.46 -9.49 -0.65
CA TYR A 24 -12.50 -10.51 -0.81
C TYR A 24 -12.04 -11.89 -0.33
N VAL A 25 -10.86 -12.35 -0.75
CA VAL A 25 -10.30 -13.64 -0.32
C VAL A 25 -10.07 -13.66 1.20
N ALA A 26 -9.50 -12.59 1.76
CA ALA A 26 -9.24 -12.49 3.19
C ALA A 26 -10.53 -12.48 4.05
N LEU A 27 -11.63 -11.88 3.54
CA LEU A 27 -12.93 -11.92 4.20
C LEU A 27 -13.53 -13.33 4.21
N CYS A 28 -13.45 -14.05 3.08
CA CYS A 28 -13.90 -15.44 2.99
C CYS A 28 -13.13 -16.35 3.96
N ASP A 29 -11.83 -16.11 4.10
CA ASP A 29 -10.92 -16.84 4.98
C ASP A 29 -11.01 -16.43 6.46
N LYS A 30 -11.76 -15.35 6.76
CA LYS A 30 -11.88 -14.74 8.11
C LYS A 30 -10.51 -14.40 8.71
N MET A 31 -9.61 -13.91 7.86
CA MET A 31 -8.23 -13.59 8.22
C MET A 31 -8.18 -12.43 9.23
N SER A 32 -7.75 -12.74 10.45
CA SER A 32 -7.70 -11.78 11.57
C SER A 32 -6.75 -10.61 11.27
N LEU A 33 -5.65 -10.92 10.59
CA LEU A 33 -4.60 -9.99 10.19
C LEU A 33 -5.09 -8.88 9.25
N GLN A 34 -6.16 -9.14 8.48
CA GLN A 34 -6.68 -8.21 7.48
C GLN A 34 -7.02 -6.83 8.06
N TRP A 35 -7.51 -6.77 9.31
CA TRP A 35 -7.91 -5.52 9.94
C TRP A 35 -6.75 -4.54 10.11
N VAL A 36 -5.55 -5.02 10.42
CA VAL A 36 -4.36 -4.17 10.57
C VAL A 36 -4.01 -3.50 9.23
N ALA A 37 -4.03 -4.27 8.15
CA ALA A 37 -3.77 -3.77 6.81
C ALA A 37 -4.84 -2.76 6.35
N VAL A 38 -6.13 -3.05 6.60
CA VAL A 38 -7.25 -2.16 6.22
C VAL A 38 -7.20 -0.83 6.96
N VAL A 39 -6.98 -0.84 8.28
CA VAL A 39 -6.91 0.39 9.10
C VAL A 39 -5.71 1.24 8.68
N THR A 40 -4.53 0.62 8.51
CA THR A 40 -3.32 1.34 8.10
C THR A 40 -3.46 1.91 6.69
N ASN A 41 -4.02 1.14 5.76
CA ASN A 41 -4.32 1.63 4.41
C ASN A 41 -5.30 2.80 4.44
N GLY A 42 -6.39 2.69 5.21
CA GLY A 42 -7.38 3.75 5.39
C GLY A 42 -6.75 5.05 5.89
N TYR A 43 -5.90 4.98 6.90
CA TYR A 43 -5.16 6.14 7.42
C TYR A 43 -4.30 6.82 6.36
N ILE A 44 -3.49 6.05 5.61
CA ILE A 44 -2.66 6.59 4.53
C ILE A 44 -3.51 7.17 3.40
N HIS A 45 -4.64 6.53 3.07
CA HIS A 45 -5.55 7.00 2.05
C HIS A 45 -6.19 8.34 2.44
N VAL A 46 -6.59 8.53 3.70
CA VAL A 46 -7.10 9.83 4.17
C VAL A 46 -6.09 10.94 3.90
N LEU A 47 -4.81 10.72 4.22
CA LEU A 47 -3.73 11.69 3.95
C LEU A 47 -3.52 11.93 2.45
N MET A 48 -3.59 10.87 1.65
CA MET A 48 -3.39 10.95 0.20
C MET A 48 -4.54 11.70 -0.49
N TYR A 49 -5.80 11.46 -0.09
CA TYR A 49 -6.95 12.20 -0.60
C TYR A 49 -6.97 13.66 -0.13
N TYR A 50 -6.52 13.92 1.11
CA TYR A 50 -6.33 15.28 1.60
C TYR A 50 -5.30 16.05 0.75
N TYR A 51 -4.20 15.42 0.38
CA TYR A 51 -3.25 16.03 -0.57
C TYR A 51 -3.89 16.30 -1.95
N TYR A 52 -4.68 15.38 -2.47
CA TYR A 52 -5.35 15.58 -3.76
C TYR A 52 -6.39 16.70 -3.72
N SER A 53 -7.09 16.92 -2.60
CA SER A 53 -8.02 18.04 -2.46
C SER A 53 -7.26 19.37 -2.47
N GLN A 54 -6.15 19.49 -1.74
CA GLN A 54 -5.31 20.69 -1.75
C GLN A 54 -4.70 20.98 -3.14
N ALA A 55 -4.22 19.94 -3.82
CA ALA A 55 -3.69 20.06 -5.18
C ALA A 55 -4.79 20.41 -6.22
N ALA A 56 -6.06 20.09 -5.95
CA ALA A 56 -7.17 20.49 -6.80
C ALA A 56 -7.52 21.98 -6.65
N VAL A 57 -7.36 22.55 -5.46
CA VAL A 57 -7.55 23.98 -5.16
C VAL A 57 -6.38 24.86 -5.66
N GLY A 58 -5.29 24.25 -6.14
CA GLY A 58 -4.14 24.97 -6.70
C GLY A 58 -3.06 25.32 -5.68
N VAL A 59 -3.15 24.80 -4.45
CA VAL A 59 -2.10 24.95 -3.44
C VAL A 59 -0.89 24.12 -3.87
N ASN A 60 0.29 24.74 -3.86
CA ASN A 60 1.53 24.08 -4.24
C ASN A 60 2.07 23.27 -3.06
N VAL A 61 1.76 21.98 -3.03
CA VAL A 61 2.04 21.12 -1.87
C VAL A 61 3.43 20.50 -1.97
N SER A 62 4.38 21.02 -1.19
CA SER A 62 5.79 20.57 -1.17
C SER A 62 5.98 19.19 -0.51
N TRP A 63 5.05 18.74 0.33
CA TRP A 63 5.18 17.50 1.11
C TRP A 63 4.73 16.22 0.38
N LYS A 64 4.50 16.29 -0.95
CA LYS A 64 4.13 15.12 -1.78
C LYS A 64 5.09 13.93 -1.68
N LYS A 65 6.38 14.21 -1.43
CA LYS A 65 7.41 13.17 -1.29
C LYS A 65 7.21 12.35 -0.01
N TYR A 66 6.82 13.00 1.08
CA TYR A 66 6.57 12.34 2.36
C TYR A 66 5.39 11.38 2.26
N LEU A 67 4.36 11.70 1.48
CA LEU A 67 3.26 10.76 1.21
C LEU A 67 3.73 9.48 0.53
N THR A 68 4.59 9.60 -0.49
CA THR A 68 5.13 8.41 -1.17
C THR A 68 5.99 7.58 -0.23
N ILE A 69 6.75 8.21 0.66
CA ILE A 69 7.55 7.51 1.68
C ILE A 69 6.63 6.81 2.69
N LEU A 70 5.55 7.46 3.14
CA LEU A 70 4.57 6.87 4.05
C LEU A 70 3.85 5.68 3.41
N GLN A 71 3.52 5.74 2.12
CA GLN A 71 2.94 4.62 1.37
C GLN A 71 3.91 3.43 1.29
N ILE A 72 5.19 3.68 1.04
CA ILE A 72 6.22 2.63 1.05
C ILE A 72 6.36 2.04 2.46
N ALA A 73 6.39 2.88 3.50
CA ALA A 73 6.47 2.44 4.88
C ALA A 73 5.25 1.58 5.28
N GLN A 74 4.05 1.91 4.81
CA GLN A 74 2.85 1.10 5.00
C GLN A 74 3.04 -0.31 4.40
N PHE A 75 3.51 -0.43 3.16
CA PHE A 75 3.76 -1.76 2.57
C PHE A 75 4.85 -2.56 3.31
N VAL A 76 5.89 -1.89 3.83
CA VAL A 76 6.91 -2.55 4.65
C VAL A 76 6.31 -3.06 5.95
N LEU A 77 5.48 -2.25 6.62
CA LEU A 77 4.76 -2.69 7.82
C LEU A 77 3.87 -3.89 7.51
N ASP A 78 3.09 -3.83 6.42
CA ASP A 78 2.21 -4.93 6.00
C ASP A 78 2.95 -6.24 5.65
N LEU A 79 4.27 -6.21 5.40
CA LEU A 79 5.12 -7.40 5.26
C LEU A 79 5.66 -7.93 6.59
N VAL A 80 5.81 -7.07 7.59
CA VAL A 80 6.33 -7.45 8.92
C VAL A 80 5.23 -8.02 9.81
N VAL A 81 4.01 -7.46 9.77
CA VAL A 81 2.90 -7.94 10.62
C VAL A 81 2.55 -9.43 10.41
N PRO A 82 2.58 -10.00 9.19
CA PRO A 82 2.46 -11.45 8.98
C PRO A 82 3.44 -12.29 9.81
N GLN A 83 4.68 -11.84 10.01
CA GLN A 83 5.68 -12.56 10.81
C GLN A 83 5.30 -12.56 12.30
N ILE A 84 4.77 -11.43 12.78
CA ILE A 84 4.25 -11.31 14.16
C ILE A 84 3.02 -12.22 14.33
N TYR A 85 2.14 -12.26 13.34
CA TYR A 85 0.99 -13.16 13.33
C TYR A 85 1.41 -14.63 13.47
N LEU A 86 2.37 -15.08 12.66
CA LEU A 86 2.91 -16.44 12.72
C LEU A 86 3.49 -16.75 14.11
N TYR A 87 4.23 -15.81 14.72
CA TYR A 87 4.73 -15.97 16.09
C TYR A 87 3.60 -16.22 17.11
N TYR A 88 2.52 -15.42 17.07
CA TYR A 88 1.40 -15.61 17.99
C TYR A 88 0.65 -16.93 17.78
N VAL A 89 0.56 -17.42 16.54
CA VAL A 89 -0.11 -18.67 16.21
C VAL A 89 0.70 -19.89 16.63
N TYR A 90 2.00 -19.96 16.28
CA TYR A 90 2.81 -21.17 16.51
C TYR A 90 3.59 -21.18 17.82
N VAL A 91 3.93 -20.01 18.37
CA VAL A 91 4.77 -19.92 19.59
C VAL A 91 3.93 -19.59 20.80
N ALA A 92 3.03 -18.61 20.69
CA ALA A 92 2.16 -18.21 21.80
C ALA A 92 0.84 -19.01 21.87
N GLU A 93 0.63 -19.94 20.92
CA GLU A 93 -0.55 -20.83 20.82
C GLU A 93 -1.90 -20.08 20.86
N VAL A 94 -1.93 -18.83 20.38
CA VAL A 94 -3.14 -18.02 20.30
C VAL A 94 -3.95 -18.44 19.08
N LYS A 95 -5.23 -18.74 19.30
CA LYS A 95 -6.17 -19.04 18.21
C LYS A 95 -6.47 -17.77 17.41
N CYS A 96 -5.86 -17.67 16.24
CA CYS A 96 -6.17 -16.65 15.24
C CYS A 96 -6.89 -17.28 14.05
N GLY A 97 -7.84 -16.55 13.46
CA GLY A 97 -8.50 -16.95 12.21
C GLY A 97 -7.67 -16.60 10.99
N GLY A 98 -7.61 -17.53 10.03
CA GLY A 98 -6.97 -17.38 8.72
C GLY A 98 -6.15 -18.61 8.33
N SER A 99 -6.06 -18.90 7.04
CA SER A 99 -5.25 -19.98 6.47
C SER A 99 -3.85 -19.47 6.07
N GLU A 100 -2.86 -20.35 6.16
CA GLU A 100 -1.49 -20.03 5.73
C GLU A 100 -1.41 -19.69 4.24
N GLU A 101 -2.23 -20.35 3.41
CA GLU A 101 -2.25 -20.12 1.95
C GLU A 101 -2.64 -18.67 1.62
N VAL A 102 -3.69 -18.16 2.26
CA VAL A 102 -4.15 -16.77 2.07
C VAL A 102 -3.15 -15.78 2.63
N LEU A 103 -2.46 -16.12 3.73
CA LEU A 103 -1.37 -15.32 4.28
C LEU A 103 -0.23 -15.14 3.27
N TRP A 104 0.29 -16.24 2.72
CA TRP A 104 1.40 -16.20 1.75
C TRP A 104 1.00 -15.53 0.44
N LEU A 105 -0.23 -15.74 -0.03
CA LEU A 105 -0.79 -15.01 -1.17
C LEU A 105 -0.79 -13.49 -0.90
N GLY A 106 -1.25 -13.08 0.28
CA GLY A 106 -1.24 -11.68 0.69
C GLY A 106 0.17 -11.07 0.71
N VAL A 107 1.13 -11.78 1.29
CA VAL A 107 2.55 -11.38 1.31
C VAL A 107 3.10 -11.20 -0.11
N ALA A 108 2.82 -12.12 -1.02
CA ALA A 108 3.26 -12.04 -2.41
C ALA A 108 2.67 -10.82 -3.13
N VAL A 109 1.38 -10.56 -2.94
CA VAL A 109 0.69 -9.38 -3.50
C VAL A 109 1.27 -8.08 -2.95
N ILE A 110 1.45 -7.97 -1.63
CA ILE A 110 2.00 -6.76 -1.00
C ILE A 110 3.45 -6.52 -1.47
N LEU A 111 4.24 -7.58 -1.63
CA LEU A 111 5.60 -7.48 -2.17
C LEU A 111 5.59 -6.92 -3.61
N SER A 112 4.65 -7.35 -4.44
CA SER A 112 4.49 -6.82 -5.81
C SER A 112 4.20 -5.31 -5.79
N PHE A 113 3.36 -4.83 -4.87
CA PHE A 113 3.08 -3.40 -4.70
C PHE A 113 4.28 -2.63 -4.23
N LEU A 114 5.04 -3.15 -3.25
CA LEU A 114 6.26 -2.52 -2.76
C LEU A 114 7.25 -2.27 -3.90
N LEU A 115 7.50 -3.28 -4.73
CA LEU A 115 8.42 -3.16 -5.87
C LEU A 115 7.96 -2.10 -6.87
N LEU A 116 6.67 -2.08 -7.21
CA LEU A 116 6.10 -1.09 -8.12
C LEU A 116 6.17 0.34 -7.55
N PHE A 117 5.93 0.51 -6.24
CA PHE A 117 6.02 1.81 -5.58
C PHE A 117 7.47 2.28 -5.44
N LEU A 118 8.42 1.37 -5.19
CA LEU A 118 9.85 1.68 -5.20
C LEU A 118 10.31 2.11 -6.60
N GLN A 119 9.87 1.40 -7.65
CA GLN A 119 10.16 1.78 -9.03
C GLN A 119 9.58 3.18 -9.35
N PHE A 120 8.35 3.46 -8.94
CA PHE A 120 7.74 4.77 -9.08
C PHE A 120 8.52 5.87 -8.35
N TYR A 121 8.95 5.60 -7.11
CA TYR A 121 9.73 6.54 -6.30
C TYR A 121 11.08 6.87 -6.94
N VAL A 122 11.83 5.84 -7.36
CA VAL A 122 13.12 6.01 -8.04
C VAL A 122 12.96 6.80 -9.34
N SER A 123 11.98 6.42 -10.17
CA SER A 123 11.73 7.10 -11.45
C SER A 123 11.32 8.57 -11.28
N THR A 124 10.52 8.88 -10.26
CA THR A 124 9.98 10.23 -10.04
C THR A 124 10.93 11.14 -9.28
N TYR A 125 11.66 10.63 -8.28
CA TYR A 125 12.43 11.47 -7.36
C TYR A 125 13.94 11.31 -7.48
N ARG A 126 14.45 10.11 -7.83
CA ARG A 126 15.89 9.90 -8.00
C ARG A 126 16.35 10.34 -9.39
N ASN A 127 15.69 9.86 -10.44
CA ASN A 127 16.05 10.21 -11.82
C ASN A 127 15.82 11.71 -12.14
N ASN A 128 14.89 12.38 -11.46
CA ASN A 128 14.70 13.84 -11.60
C ASN A 128 15.72 14.65 -10.78
N ALA A 129 16.25 14.12 -9.68
CA ALA A 129 17.34 14.76 -8.96
C ALA A 129 18.65 14.68 -9.76
N ASP A 130 18.90 13.55 -10.43
CA ASP A 130 20.07 13.37 -11.30
C ASP A 130 19.99 14.23 -12.57
N ARG A 131 18.80 14.36 -13.18
CA ARG A 131 18.58 15.28 -14.31
C ARG A 131 18.72 16.76 -13.97
N LYS A 132 18.56 17.15 -12.70
CA LYS A 132 18.70 18.55 -12.26
C LYS A 132 20.16 18.91 -11.91
N LYS A 133 21.06 17.91 -11.90
CA LYS A 133 22.51 18.07 -11.68
C LYS A 133 23.32 18.15 -12.97
N ILE A 134 22.69 17.94 -14.13
CA ILE A 134 23.25 18.15 -15.48
C ILE A 134 22.75 19.51 -15.97
#